data_AF-A0A969LAB7-F1
#
_entry.id   AF-A0A969LAB7-F1
#
_cell.length_a   1.000
_cell.length_b   1.000
_cell.length_c   1.000
_cell.angle_alpha   90.00
_cell.angle_beta   90.00
_cell.angle_gamma   90.00
#
_symmetry.space_group_name_H-M   'P 1'
#
loop_
_entity.id
_entity.type
_entity.pdbx_description
1 polymer ?
#
loop_
_entity_poly.entity_id
_entity_poly.type
_entity_poly.pdbx_seq_one_letter_code
_entity_poly.pdbx_strand_id
1 'polypeptide(L)'
;MTKNQRRVAKCVAAGTYVNTSNGLCRIEQLGTAPVGDVSTLQLTVAQEGISRAAATGFYNGGIQPTIRIKTARGYVLEATGQHQVRSLDEQGKYIWRQLAELGAGDYVALARGGMVFGTDQPIIIEYQRRNEQHIQLPTRLTPLFARFLGYFVAEGNASHNRTSSTIVISNTDPDVLNDLRRLSRELFTYSPAELVDKNGVTRLSWHSTRMADLLEHLGVGTGAANKRIPAIVMQGSYDSVTEFLRAFFEGDGSISDSFISAGSKSYTLIQQLQVLLLNLGIVGYLEQRDIPEHGRHYKIRLIGRESREAFAEHIHFISTRKRQRLQELLTRQVTHEPIVLPFQRERLVRMYPKTKSELKETIHTCIRTKSPTINLTYRRLGRILSQFPDQEDDDYTVLQEHLHRNLFYDRIVSLEHTESQVYDLVVPENNTYIANGFVSHNTVIFGVIYGISSYGLAQRIGGLGRGAAQELINALFARFPGIRQYIDETLERGQRDGYVQSLFGRRRYMPELKDSNRTRRAAAEREAINAPIQATAADIMKLAMIKMYEALQQHNLATRMLLQVHDELILEVPHAEIETVQQLVREVMENVYQLNVPLQVGVEIGDNWEEMTSVS
;
A
#
# COMPACT_ATOMS: atom_id res chain seq x y z
N MET A 1 -19.24 2.59 35.13
CA MET A 1 -18.34 3.68 34.74
C MET A 1 -17.14 3.70 35.67
N THR A 2 -15.97 3.29 35.18
CA THR A 2 -14.65 3.62 35.75
C THR A 2 -13.70 3.90 34.58
N LYS A 3 -13.14 5.10 34.57
CA LYS A 3 -12.12 5.61 33.65
C LYS A 3 -10.77 5.00 34.06
N ASN A 4 -10.30 3.92 33.42
CA ASN A 4 -8.88 3.58 33.28
C ASN A 4 -8.71 2.18 32.65
N GLN A 5 -8.62 2.14 31.32
CA GLN A 5 -7.85 1.18 30.50
C GLN A 5 -8.29 1.41 29.04
N ARG A 6 -7.79 2.50 28.41
CA ARG A 6 -7.90 2.68 26.96
C ARG A 6 -7.05 1.60 26.31
N ARG A 7 -7.70 0.58 25.74
CA ARG A 7 -7.09 -0.56 25.05
C ARG A 7 -6.34 -0.05 23.82
N VAL A 8 -5.01 -0.12 23.83
CA VAL A 8 -4.17 0.40 22.74
C VAL A 8 -3.98 -0.68 21.68
N ALA A 9 -4.78 -0.62 20.62
CA ALA A 9 -4.63 -1.45 19.43
C ALA A 9 -3.52 -0.88 18.52
N LYS A 10 -2.91 -1.71 17.66
CA LYS A 10 -1.80 -1.30 16.78
C LYS A 10 -2.29 -0.47 15.60
N CYS A 11 -2.69 0.76 15.82
CA CYS A 11 -3.35 1.56 14.80
C CYS A 11 -2.45 2.69 14.25
N VAL A 12 -2.67 3.05 12.99
CA VAL A 12 -2.12 4.27 12.36
C VAL A 12 -3.16 5.40 12.36
N ALA A 13 -2.72 6.65 12.33
CA ALA A 13 -3.59 7.81 12.39
C ALA A 13 -4.37 8.03 11.09
N ALA A 14 -5.55 8.66 11.21
CA ALA A 14 -6.32 9.19 10.10
C ALA A 14 -5.43 10.09 9.20
N GLY A 15 -5.67 10.07 7.90
CA GLY A 15 -4.85 10.75 6.90
C GLY A 15 -3.64 9.95 6.42
N THR A 16 -3.34 8.79 7.03
CA THR A 16 -2.31 7.87 6.54
C THR A 16 -2.76 7.25 5.23
N TYR A 17 -1.95 7.36 4.18
CA TYR A 17 -2.19 6.74 2.89
C TYR A 17 -1.75 5.27 2.91
N VAL A 18 -2.61 4.38 2.41
CA VAL A 18 -2.35 2.95 2.24
C VAL A 18 -2.34 2.64 0.75
N ASN A 19 -1.37 1.83 0.31
CA ASN A 19 -1.30 1.34 -1.07
C ASN A 19 -2.32 0.20 -1.24
N THR A 20 -3.38 0.44 -2.02
CA THR A 20 -4.50 -0.50 -2.19
C THR A 20 -4.82 -0.75 -3.66
N SER A 21 -5.60 -1.77 -3.98
CA SER A 21 -6.14 -2.00 -5.34
C SER A 21 -7.07 -0.89 -5.82
N ASN A 22 -7.45 0.06 -4.95
CA ASN A 22 -8.16 1.28 -5.30
C ASN A 22 -7.21 2.50 -5.36
N GLY A 23 -5.90 2.26 -5.46
CA GLY A 23 -4.85 3.28 -5.44
C GLY A 23 -4.44 3.70 -4.02
N LEU A 24 -3.88 4.90 -3.88
CA LEU A 24 -3.47 5.46 -2.59
C LEU A 24 -4.68 6.08 -1.88
N CYS A 25 -5.27 5.29 -0.99
CA CYS A 25 -6.43 5.68 -0.21
C CYS A 25 -6.01 6.10 1.19
N ARG A 26 -6.70 7.08 1.79
CA ARG A 26 -6.51 7.33 3.23
C ARG A 26 -7.16 6.21 4.03
N ILE A 27 -6.53 5.80 5.12
CA ILE A 27 -6.98 4.64 5.88
C ILE A 27 -8.44 4.78 6.35
N GLU A 28 -8.87 5.98 6.76
CA GLU A 28 -10.25 6.23 7.20
C GLU A 28 -11.31 6.06 6.10
N GLN A 29 -10.90 6.02 4.83
CA GLN A 29 -11.79 5.85 3.68
C GLN A 29 -11.96 4.39 3.27
N LEU A 30 -11.17 3.48 3.86
CA LEU A 30 -11.15 2.07 3.45
C LEU A 30 -12.34 1.28 3.97
N GLY A 31 -12.98 1.71 5.05
CA GLY A 31 -14.12 1.00 5.63
C GLY A 31 -14.84 1.82 6.69
N THR A 32 -15.89 1.23 7.26
CA THR A 32 -16.64 1.85 8.36
C THR A 32 -16.89 0.81 9.44
N ALA A 33 -16.46 1.12 10.66
CA ALA A 33 -16.67 0.28 11.84
C ALA A 33 -16.98 1.15 13.06
N PRO A 34 -17.82 0.68 14.00
CA PRO A 34 -17.95 1.31 15.31
C PRO A 34 -16.60 1.39 16.03
N VAL A 35 -16.43 2.39 16.89
CA VAL A 35 -15.19 2.54 17.68
C VAL A 35 -14.98 1.31 18.56
N GLY A 36 -13.77 0.75 18.49
CA GLY A 36 -13.38 -0.47 19.18
C GLY A 36 -13.79 -1.76 18.48
N ASP A 37 -14.34 -1.69 17.26
CA ASP A 37 -14.87 -2.83 16.52
C ASP A 37 -14.21 -3.01 15.14
N VAL A 38 -14.43 -4.18 14.55
CA VAL A 38 -13.97 -4.55 13.20
C VAL A 38 -15.17 -4.76 12.29
N SER A 39 -15.13 -4.17 11.10
CA SER A 39 -16.02 -4.52 9.99
C SER A 39 -15.30 -5.41 8.99
N THR A 40 -16.06 -6.18 8.22
CA THR A 40 -15.51 -6.88 7.04
C THR A 40 -15.00 -5.86 6.03
N LEU A 41 -13.88 -6.19 5.40
CA LEU A 41 -13.32 -5.47 4.28
C LEU A 41 -12.94 -6.51 3.21
N GLN A 42 -13.05 -6.17 1.94
CA GLN A 42 -12.46 -6.95 0.87
C GLN A 42 -11.70 -5.98 -0.02
N LEU A 43 -10.39 -5.92 0.18
CA LEU A 43 -9.53 -5.00 -0.54
C LEU A 43 -8.12 -5.56 -0.61
N THR A 44 -7.49 -5.49 -1.77
CA THR A 44 -6.09 -5.90 -1.88
C THR A 44 -5.18 -4.75 -1.46
N VAL A 45 -4.18 -5.03 -0.62
CA VAL A 45 -3.20 -4.05 -0.13
C VAL A 45 -1.78 -4.47 -0.50
N ALA A 46 -0.91 -3.49 -0.73
CA ALA A 46 0.51 -3.76 -0.96
C ALA A 46 1.21 -4.20 0.33
N GLN A 47 2.19 -5.08 0.18
CA GLN A 47 3.05 -5.60 1.24
C GLN A 47 4.54 -5.37 0.92
N GLU A 48 5.42 -5.80 1.82
CA GLU A 48 6.87 -5.77 1.58
C GLU A 48 7.27 -6.68 0.40
N GLY A 49 8.22 -6.26 -0.44
CA GLY A 49 8.69 -7.08 -1.57
C GLY A 49 7.78 -7.09 -2.81
N ILE A 50 6.96 -6.04 -3.01
CA ILE A 50 6.00 -5.90 -4.14
C ILE A 50 4.84 -6.91 -4.07
N SER A 51 4.79 -7.77 -3.05
CA SER A 51 3.66 -8.67 -2.85
C SER A 51 2.38 -7.92 -2.49
N ARG A 52 1.25 -8.61 -2.63
CA ARG A 52 -0.09 -8.09 -2.39
C ARG A 52 -0.87 -9.12 -1.60
N ALA A 53 -1.71 -8.66 -0.69
CA ALA A 53 -2.54 -9.52 0.13
C ALA A 53 -3.96 -8.96 0.29
N ALA A 54 -4.92 -9.84 0.52
CA ALA A 54 -6.27 -9.44 0.88
C ALA A 54 -6.31 -8.88 2.31
N ALA A 55 -6.80 -7.65 2.45
CA ALA A 55 -7.28 -7.10 3.70
C ALA A 55 -8.74 -7.53 3.90
N THR A 56 -8.99 -8.29 4.96
CA THR A 56 -10.29 -8.92 5.27
C THR A 56 -11.10 -8.17 6.32
N GLY A 57 -10.48 -7.19 6.99
CA GLY A 57 -11.13 -6.43 8.05
C GLY A 57 -10.60 -5.02 8.19
N PHE A 58 -11.47 -4.15 8.70
CA PHE A 58 -11.19 -2.75 8.98
C PHE A 58 -11.52 -2.45 10.44
N TYR A 59 -10.54 -1.99 11.21
CA TYR A 59 -10.67 -1.69 12.63
C TYR A 59 -10.70 -0.17 12.86
N ASN A 60 -11.67 0.30 13.64
CA ASN A 60 -11.73 1.68 14.10
C ASN A 60 -11.29 1.76 15.56
N GLY A 61 -10.10 2.31 15.82
CA GLY A 61 -9.54 2.41 17.17
C GLY A 61 -10.03 3.61 17.97
N GLY A 62 -10.79 4.53 17.38
CA GLY A 62 -11.19 5.78 18.01
C GLY A 62 -10.00 6.73 18.24
N ILE A 63 -10.17 7.69 19.14
CA ILE A 63 -9.13 8.66 19.49
C ILE A 63 -8.16 8.02 20.50
N GLN A 64 -6.87 7.96 20.15
CA GLN A 64 -5.82 7.38 20.99
C GLN A 64 -4.55 8.26 21.00
N PRO A 65 -3.72 8.17 22.06
CA PRO A 65 -2.38 8.74 22.07
C PRO A 65 -1.53 8.14 20.95
N THR A 66 -0.84 8.98 20.20
CA THR A 66 -0.03 8.63 19.05
C THR A 66 1.38 9.20 19.14
N ILE A 67 2.28 8.63 18.35
CA ILE A 67 3.64 9.09 18.12
C ILE A 67 3.75 9.38 16.62
N ARG A 68 4.04 10.63 16.28
CA ARG A 68 4.35 11.05 14.92
C ARG A 68 5.86 11.06 14.74
N ILE A 69 6.38 10.18 13.89
CA ILE A 69 7.80 10.13 13.52
C ILE A 69 8.00 10.84 12.18
N LYS A 70 9.14 11.52 12.03
CA LYS A 70 9.61 12.09 10.77
C LYS A 70 11.01 11.59 10.45
N THR A 71 11.22 11.13 9.23
CA THR A 71 12.52 10.66 8.76
C THR A 71 13.36 11.79 8.18
N ALA A 72 14.66 11.54 8.00
CA ALA A 72 15.62 12.51 7.46
C ALA A 72 15.24 13.01 6.07
N ARG A 73 14.60 12.15 5.25
CA ARG A 73 14.10 12.53 3.91
C ARG A 73 12.68 13.11 3.93
N GLY A 74 12.07 13.21 5.11
CA GLY A 74 10.79 13.90 5.33
C GLY A 74 9.54 13.03 5.26
N TYR A 75 9.70 11.70 5.20
CA TYR A 75 8.57 10.78 5.32
C TYR A 75 8.02 10.83 6.75
N VAL A 76 6.70 10.71 6.88
CA VAL A 76 6.00 10.82 8.15
C VAL A 76 5.05 9.65 8.34
N LEU A 77 5.10 9.06 9.53
CA LEU A 77 4.11 8.12 10.02
C LEU A 77 3.64 8.60 11.38
N GLU A 78 2.33 8.59 11.61
CA GLU A 78 1.76 8.79 12.93
C GLU A 78 0.93 7.56 13.29
N ALA A 79 1.25 6.95 14.42
CA ALA A 79 0.58 5.73 14.87
C ALA A 79 0.63 5.61 16.39
N THR A 80 -0.17 4.70 16.94
CA THR A 80 -0.13 4.38 18.37
C THR A 80 1.26 3.87 18.79
N GLY A 81 1.66 4.08 20.04
CA GLY A 81 2.99 3.67 20.50
C GLY A 81 3.29 2.17 20.36
N GLN A 82 2.25 1.33 20.40
CA GLN A 82 2.35 -0.13 20.23
C GLN A 82 2.39 -0.57 18.75
N HIS A 83 2.07 0.33 17.82
CA HIS A 83 2.14 0.03 16.39
C HIS A 83 3.58 -0.29 16.01
N GLN A 84 3.75 -1.30 15.15
CA GLN A 84 5.07 -1.80 14.78
C GLN A 84 5.39 -1.46 13.34
N VAL A 85 6.62 -1.03 13.13
CA VAL A 85 7.21 -0.82 11.81
C VAL A 85 8.45 -1.67 11.66
N ARG A 86 8.79 -2.00 10.42
CA ARG A 86 10.08 -2.62 10.11
C ARG A 86 11.21 -1.62 10.29
N SER A 87 12.28 -2.09 10.90
CA SER A 87 13.46 -1.33 11.26
C SER A 87 14.73 -2.12 10.92
N LEU A 88 15.84 -1.40 10.85
CA LEU A 88 17.17 -1.99 10.78
C LEU A 88 17.89 -1.69 12.09
N ASP A 89 18.32 -2.73 12.82
CA ASP A 89 19.14 -2.55 14.02
C ASP A 89 20.59 -2.21 13.68
N GLU A 90 21.37 -1.93 14.72
CA GLU A 90 22.78 -1.54 14.60
C GLU A 90 23.66 -2.66 14.00
N GLN A 91 23.21 -3.92 14.06
CA GLN A 91 23.85 -5.08 13.45
C GLN A 91 23.42 -5.28 11.98
N GLY A 92 22.58 -4.40 11.45
CA GLY A 92 22.09 -4.48 10.07
C GLY A 92 21.05 -5.58 9.87
N LYS A 93 20.38 -6.03 10.94
CA LYS A 93 19.31 -7.03 10.87
C LYS A 93 17.95 -6.37 10.70
N TYR A 94 17.15 -6.98 9.85
CA TYR A 94 15.77 -6.58 9.57
C TYR A 94 14.82 -7.08 10.67
N ILE A 95 14.24 -6.17 11.45
CA ILE A 95 13.45 -6.50 12.65
C ILE A 95 12.16 -5.68 12.76
N TRP A 96 11.20 -6.15 13.57
CA TRP A 96 10.04 -5.36 13.99
C TRP A 96 10.38 -4.58 15.25
N ARG A 97 9.99 -3.31 15.31
CA ARG A 97 10.09 -2.46 16.51
C ARG A 97 8.81 -1.68 16.72
N GLN A 98 8.43 -1.47 17.97
CA GLN A 98 7.27 -0.62 18.30
C GLN A 98 7.64 0.86 18.13
N LEU A 99 6.69 1.70 17.75
CA LEU A 99 6.92 3.14 17.64
C LEU A 99 7.40 3.77 18.96
N ALA A 100 6.92 3.27 20.10
CA ALA A 100 7.34 3.72 21.43
C ALA A 100 8.78 3.35 21.79
N GLU A 101 9.38 2.38 21.09
CA GLU A 101 10.77 1.96 21.29
C GLU A 101 11.74 2.69 20.35
N LEU A 102 11.23 3.46 19.38
CA LEU A 102 12.03 4.18 18.40
C LEU A 102 12.40 5.58 18.92
N GLY A 103 13.62 6.00 18.59
CA GLY A 103 14.15 7.32 18.89
C GLY A 103 14.81 7.98 17.67
N ALA A 104 15.22 9.24 17.84
CA ALA A 104 15.99 9.93 16.82
C ALA A 104 17.32 9.21 16.59
N GLY A 105 17.66 8.92 15.34
CA GLY A 105 18.83 8.11 14.98
C GLY A 105 18.51 6.69 14.54
N ASP A 106 17.38 6.12 14.97
CA ASP A 106 16.94 4.80 14.53
C ASP A 106 16.57 4.79 13.04
N TYR A 107 16.69 3.63 12.41
CA TYR A 107 16.35 3.44 10.99
C TYR A 107 15.04 2.69 10.84
N VAL A 108 14.19 3.16 9.94
CA VAL A 108 12.92 2.53 9.57
C VAL A 108 12.93 2.16 8.10
N ALA A 109 12.24 1.07 7.77
CA ALA A 109 12.15 0.56 6.41
C ALA A 109 10.94 1.16 5.67
N LEU A 110 11.19 1.68 4.48
CA LEU A 110 10.17 2.21 3.59
C LEU A 110 10.14 1.41 2.29
N ALA A 111 8.95 0.92 1.91
CA ALA A 111 8.72 0.26 0.65
C ALA A 111 8.67 1.27 -0.50
N ARG A 112 9.29 0.91 -1.63
CA ARG A 112 9.27 1.69 -2.86
C ARG A 112 8.94 0.79 -4.04
N GLY A 113 8.28 1.34 -5.05
CA GLY A 113 7.99 0.59 -6.28
C GLY A 113 6.93 -0.49 -6.08
N GLY A 114 5.96 -0.25 -5.18
CA GLY A 114 4.85 -1.19 -4.98
C GLY A 114 3.95 -1.32 -6.22
N MET A 115 3.93 -0.29 -7.10
CA MET A 115 3.22 -0.29 -8.37
C MET A 115 1.74 -0.74 -8.24
N VAL A 116 1.08 -0.30 -7.17
CA VAL A 116 -0.35 -0.58 -6.94
C VAL A 116 -1.16 0.69 -7.23
N PHE A 117 -2.08 0.60 -8.19
CA PHE A 117 -2.91 1.71 -8.66
C PHE A 117 -4.37 1.29 -8.65
N GLY A 118 -5.26 2.28 -8.67
CA GLY A 118 -6.70 2.06 -8.74
C GLY A 118 -7.21 2.09 -10.17
N THR A 119 -8.49 2.43 -10.29
CA THR A 119 -9.16 2.59 -11.58
C THR A 119 -9.74 4.00 -11.68
N ASP A 120 -9.82 4.52 -12.91
CA ASP A 120 -10.30 5.88 -13.15
C ASP A 120 -11.80 6.01 -12.88
N GLN A 121 -12.12 6.72 -11.80
CA GLN A 121 -13.48 6.86 -11.27
C GLN A 121 -14.34 7.85 -12.06
N PRO A 122 -15.67 7.67 -12.07
CA PRO A 122 -16.60 8.70 -12.53
C PRO A 122 -16.56 9.94 -11.63
N ILE A 123 -16.87 11.10 -12.20
CA ILE A 123 -17.00 12.37 -11.50
C ILE A 123 -18.49 12.65 -11.33
N ILE A 124 -18.97 12.67 -10.09
CA ILE A 124 -20.37 12.88 -9.75
C ILE A 124 -20.49 14.23 -9.06
N ILE A 125 -21.02 15.22 -9.78
CA ILE A 125 -21.23 16.57 -9.27
C ILE A 125 -22.58 17.12 -9.75
N GLU A 126 -23.31 17.75 -8.84
CA GLU A 126 -24.52 18.48 -9.15
C GLU A 126 -24.20 19.95 -9.45
N TYR A 127 -24.40 20.35 -10.69
CA TYR A 127 -24.20 21.75 -11.10
C TYR A 127 -25.45 22.58 -10.79
N GLN A 128 -25.26 23.78 -10.24
CA GLN A 128 -26.35 24.75 -10.15
C GLN A 128 -26.81 25.15 -11.57
N ARG A 129 -28.13 25.22 -11.80
CA ARG A 129 -28.69 25.66 -13.09
C ARG A 129 -28.30 27.11 -13.36
N ARG A 130 -27.40 27.32 -14.32
CA ARG A 130 -26.99 28.63 -14.82
C ARG A 130 -26.89 28.60 -16.34
N ASN A 131 -27.23 29.70 -16.99
CA ASN A 131 -27.00 29.89 -18.43
C ASN A 131 -25.51 30.14 -18.67
N GLU A 132 -24.72 29.07 -18.73
CA GLU A 132 -23.32 29.12 -19.15
C GLU A 132 -23.18 28.72 -20.62
N GLN A 133 -22.21 29.33 -21.31
CA GLN A 133 -21.82 28.94 -22.66
C GLN A 133 -21.32 27.47 -22.71
N HIS A 134 -21.32 26.91 -23.93
CA HIS A 134 -21.07 25.50 -24.28
C HIS A 134 -19.67 24.95 -23.90
N ILE A 135 -19.32 24.92 -22.62
CA ILE A 135 -18.16 24.18 -22.12
C ILE A 135 -18.60 22.76 -21.75
N GLN A 136 -17.97 21.75 -22.36
CA GLN A 136 -18.13 20.38 -21.91
C GLN A 136 -17.23 20.17 -20.69
N LEU A 137 -17.71 19.43 -19.69
CA LEU A 137 -16.92 19.11 -18.50
C LEU A 137 -16.72 17.60 -18.40
N PRO A 138 -15.52 17.14 -18.02
CA PRO A 138 -15.25 15.73 -17.82
C PRO A 138 -16.20 15.10 -16.81
N THR A 139 -16.76 13.96 -17.17
CA THR A 139 -17.65 13.15 -16.32
C THR A 139 -16.94 11.97 -15.66
N ARG A 140 -15.64 11.81 -15.93
CA ARG A 140 -14.76 10.80 -15.33
C ARG A 140 -13.32 11.30 -15.32
N LEU A 141 -12.50 10.71 -14.46
CA LEU A 141 -11.06 10.85 -14.62
C LEU A 141 -10.63 10.18 -15.93
N THR A 142 -9.75 10.85 -16.66
CA THR A 142 -9.03 10.33 -17.81
C THR A 142 -7.59 10.81 -17.74
N PRO A 143 -6.63 10.16 -18.42
CA PRO A 143 -5.24 10.62 -18.43
C PRO A 143 -5.09 12.07 -18.89
N LEU A 144 -5.87 12.49 -19.90
CA LEU A 144 -5.89 13.88 -20.37
C LEU A 144 -6.41 14.85 -19.31
N PHE A 145 -7.48 14.49 -18.60
CA PHE A 145 -8.00 15.35 -17.53
C PHE A 145 -7.06 15.39 -16.33
N ALA A 146 -6.42 14.26 -15.98
CA ALA A 146 -5.40 14.21 -14.96
C ALA A 146 -4.20 15.11 -15.29
N ARG A 147 -3.77 15.13 -16.56
CA ARG A 147 -2.76 16.07 -17.07
C ARG A 147 -3.18 17.53 -16.89
N PHE A 148 -4.42 17.87 -17.22
CA PHE A 148 -4.95 19.23 -16.99
C PHE A 148 -4.94 19.59 -15.48
N LEU A 149 -5.38 18.66 -14.62
CA LEU A 149 -5.32 18.84 -13.17
C LEU A 149 -3.88 19.03 -12.67
N GLY A 150 -2.90 18.33 -13.26
CA GLY A 150 -1.48 18.49 -12.92
C GLY A 150 -0.97 19.91 -13.18
N TYR A 151 -1.30 20.47 -14.36
CA TYR A 151 -0.98 21.86 -14.67
C TYR A 151 -1.70 22.85 -13.75
N PHE A 152 -2.98 22.60 -13.45
CA PHE A 152 -3.73 23.47 -12.55
C PHE A 152 -3.15 23.44 -11.12
N VAL A 153 -2.80 22.26 -10.61
CA VAL A 153 -2.19 22.12 -9.28
C VAL A 153 -0.81 22.78 -9.24
N ALA A 154 -0.02 22.75 -10.32
CA ALA A 154 1.23 23.50 -10.39
C ALA A 154 0.99 25.02 -10.51
N GLU A 155 0.51 25.47 -11.66
CA GLU A 155 0.54 26.87 -12.11
C GLU A 155 -0.85 27.54 -12.09
N GLY A 156 -1.90 26.79 -11.77
CA GLY A 156 -3.28 27.25 -11.84
C GLY A 156 -3.76 28.07 -10.66
N ASN A 157 -4.73 28.93 -10.91
CA ASN A 157 -5.52 29.64 -9.92
C ASN A 157 -7.00 29.72 -10.35
N ALA A 158 -7.92 29.60 -9.40
CA ALA A 158 -9.34 29.81 -9.62
C ALA A 158 -9.81 31.04 -8.84
N SER A 159 -10.44 31.97 -9.53
CA SER A 159 -11.03 33.18 -8.94
C SER A 159 -12.56 33.12 -9.03
N HIS A 160 -13.23 33.52 -7.95
CA HIS A 160 -14.68 33.60 -7.87
C HIS A 160 -15.08 35.04 -7.56
N ASN A 161 -15.83 35.65 -8.47
CA ASN A 161 -16.47 36.94 -8.27
C ASN A 161 -17.99 36.73 -8.11
N ARG A 162 -18.72 37.76 -7.65
CA ARG A 162 -20.19 37.70 -7.45
C ARG A 162 -20.97 37.25 -8.69
N THR A 163 -20.43 37.46 -9.89
CA THR A 163 -21.13 37.25 -11.16
C THR A 163 -20.41 36.29 -12.12
N SER A 164 -19.18 35.87 -11.84
CA SER A 164 -18.41 34.98 -12.72
C SER A 164 -17.23 34.33 -12.01
N SER A 165 -16.86 33.12 -12.45
CA SER A 165 -15.61 32.47 -12.07
C SER A 165 -14.65 32.41 -13.24
N THR A 166 -13.35 32.53 -12.96
CA THR A 166 -12.30 32.40 -13.96
C THR A 166 -11.20 31.50 -13.44
N ILE A 167 -10.87 30.48 -14.24
CA ILE A 167 -9.72 29.60 -14.06
C ILE A 167 -8.59 30.16 -14.91
N VAL A 168 -7.39 30.30 -14.34
CA VAL A 168 -6.21 30.80 -15.04
C VAL A 168 -5.05 29.84 -14.83
N ILE A 169 -4.36 29.48 -15.90
CA ILE A 169 -3.06 28.81 -15.85
C ILE A 169 -2.08 29.67 -16.64
N SER A 170 -0.92 29.97 -16.05
CA SER A 170 0.09 30.83 -16.66
C SER A 170 1.36 30.03 -16.93
N ASN A 171 2.02 30.27 -18.06
CA ASN A 171 3.32 29.69 -18.34
C ASN A 171 4.09 30.50 -19.40
N THR A 172 5.40 30.30 -19.46
CA THR A 172 6.28 30.91 -20.48
C THR A 172 6.75 29.90 -21.53
N ASP A 173 6.63 28.59 -21.26
CA ASP A 173 7.11 27.53 -22.16
C ASP A 173 6.09 27.26 -23.29
N PRO A 174 6.45 27.46 -24.57
CA PRO A 174 5.53 27.25 -25.69
C PRO A 174 5.00 25.81 -25.79
N ASP A 175 5.79 24.81 -25.41
CA ASP A 175 5.38 23.40 -25.46
C ASP A 175 4.24 23.15 -24.46
N VAL A 176 4.33 23.75 -23.27
CA VAL A 176 3.31 23.70 -22.22
C VAL A 176 2.04 24.41 -22.65
N LEU A 177 2.16 25.61 -23.21
CA LEU A 177 1.02 26.39 -23.69
C LEU A 177 0.28 25.68 -24.83
N ASN A 178 1.01 25.07 -25.76
CA ASN A 178 0.43 24.29 -26.86
C ASN A 178 -0.31 23.06 -26.34
N ASP A 179 0.25 22.39 -25.34
CA ASP A 179 -0.38 21.24 -24.70
C ASP A 179 -1.66 21.64 -23.95
N LEU A 180 -1.66 22.75 -23.20
CA LEU A 180 -2.87 23.30 -22.57
C LEU A 180 -3.94 23.70 -23.58
N ARG A 181 -3.58 24.31 -24.72
CA ARG A 181 -4.52 24.62 -25.81
C ARG A 181 -5.11 23.35 -26.44
N ARG A 182 -4.32 22.30 -26.57
CA ARG A 182 -4.79 20.98 -27.03
C ARG A 182 -5.78 20.38 -26.02
N LEU A 183 -5.37 20.26 -24.75
CA LEU A 183 -6.21 19.74 -23.68
C LEU A 183 -7.53 20.49 -23.57
N SER A 184 -7.52 21.82 -23.71
CA SER A 184 -8.74 22.61 -23.66
C SER A 184 -9.73 22.28 -24.79
N ARG A 185 -9.23 22.07 -26.01
CA ARG A 185 -10.07 21.71 -27.16
C ARG A 185 -10.62 20.29 -27.01
N GLU A 186 -9.81 19.35 -26.55
CA GLU A 186 -10.18 17.94 -26.43
C GLU A 186 -11.09 17.66 -25.23
N LEU A 187 -10.80 18.26 -24.06
CA LEU A 187 -11.57 18.01 -22.84
C LEU A 187 -12.83 18.86 -22.75
N PHE A 188 -12.76 20.10 -23.23
CA PHE A 188 -13.80 21.09 -22.95
C PHE A 188 -14.50 21.61 -24.21
N THR A 189 -14.07 21.19 -25.40
CA THR A 189 -14.54 21.73 -26.69
C THR A 189 -14.46 23.26 -26.75
N TYR A 190 -13.48 23.83 -26.05
CA TYR A 190 -13.37 25.26 -25.79
C TYR A 190 -11.93 25.72 -26.02
N SER A 191 -11.74 26.92 -26.56
CA SER A 191 -10.42 27.55 -26.67
C SER A 191 -10.27 28.61 -25.57
N PRO A 192 -9.22 28.53 -24.73
CA PRO A 192 -9.06 29.46 -23.63
C PRO A 192 -8.78 30.88 -24.15
N ALA A 193 -9.25 31.89 -23.42
CA ALA A 193 -8.83 33.26 -23.66
C ALA A 193 -7.34 33.40 -23.33
N GLU A 194 -6.60 34.10 -24.16
CA GLU A 194 -5.14 34.22 -24.05
C GLU A 194 -4.71 35.67 -23.90
N LEU A 195 -3.84 35.92 -22.92
CA LEU A 195 -3.23 37.23 -22.72
C LEU A 195 -1.75 37.07 -22.38
N VAL A 196 -0.89 37.72 -23.16
CA VAL A 196 0.54 37.77 -22.92
C VAL A 196 0.86 39.06 -22.17
N ASP A 197 1.51 38.96 -21.01
CA ASP A 197 1.93 40.14 -20.28
C ASP A 197 3.28 40.69 -20.79
N LYS A 198 3.65 41.87 -20.28
CA LYS A 198 4.88 42.58 -20.68
C LYS A 198 6.18 41.79 -20.46
N ASN A 199 6.16 40.76 -19.61
CA ASN A 199 7.31 39.92 -19.30
C ASN A 199 7.33 38.64 -20.16
N GLY A 200 6.40 38.49 -21.10
CA GLY A 200 6.29 37.31 -21.95
C GLY A 200 5.60 36.12 -21.28
N VAL A 201 4.94 36.32 -20.12
CA VAL A 201 4.14 35.26 -19.48
C VAL A 201 2.78 35.21 -20.16
N THR A 202 2.44 34.05 -20.72
CA THR A 202 1.14 33.81 -21.33
C THR A 202 0.17 33.28 -20.28
N ARG A 203 -0.99 33.92 -20.16
CA ARG A 203 -2.09 33.50 -19.30
C ARG A 203 -3.20 32.92 -20.15
N LEU A 204 -3.55 31.66 -19.89
CA LEU A 204 -4.71 30.99 -20.48
C LEU A 204 -5.85 31.02 -19.46
N SER A 205 -7.01 31.53 -19.88
CA SER A 205 -8.16 31.76 -19.01
C SER A 205 -9.41 31.06 -19.51
N TRP A 206 -10.10 30.36 -18.60
CA TRP A 206 -11.40 29.74 -18.83
C TRP A 206 -12.45 30.45 -17.96
N HIS A 207 -13.44 31.06 -18.60
CA HIS A 207 -14.55 31.72 -17.92
C HIS A 207 -15.72 30.76 -17.76
N SER A 208 -15.72 29.98 -16.67
CA SER A 208 -16.78 29.03 -16.36
C SER A 208 -16.91 28.85 -14.85
N THR A 209 -18.12 29.06 -14.32
CA THR A 209 -18.45 28.72 -12.93
C THR A 209 -18.47 27.22 -12.77
N ARG A 210 -19.06 26.48 -13.71
CA ARG A 210 -19.14 25.01 -13.60
C ARG A 210 -17.76 24.34 -13.55
N MET A 211 -16.78 24.84 -14.30
CA MET A 211 -15.40 24.34 -14.21
C MET A 211 -14.78 24.66 -12.84
N ALA A 212 -15.06 25.84 -12.29
CA ALA A 212 -14.54 26.23 -11.00
C ALA A 212 -15.17 25.39 -9.87
N ASP A 213 -16.50 25.17 -9.93
CA ASP A 213 -17.24 24.27 -9.05
C ASP A 213 -16.70 22.84 -9.13
N LEU A 214 -16.38 22.36 -10.35
CA LEU A 214 -15.77 21.05 -10.55
C LEU A 214 -14.40 20.95 -9.85
N LEU A 215 -13.52 21.93 -10.05
CA LEU A 215 -12.20 21.94 -9.41
C LEU A 215 -12.33 21.98 -7.88
N GLU A 216 -13.22 22.83 -7.35
CA GLU A 216 -13.50 22.91 -5.93
C GLU A 216 -14.03 21.58 -5.37
N HIS A 217 -15.00 20.96 -6.06
CA HIS A 217 -15.55 19.65 -5.70
C HIS A 217 -14.48 18.55 -5.67
N LEU A 218 -13.54 18.56 -6.63
CA LEU A 218 -12.41 17.62 -6.66
C LEU A 218 -11.40 17.86 -5.53
N GLY A 219 -11.50 18.98 -4.80
CA GLY A 219 -10.65 19.27 -3.66
C GLY A 219 -9.21 19.62 -4.01
N VAL A 220 -8.96 20.18 -5.21
CA VAL A 220 -7.62 20.67 -5.61
C VAL A 220 -7.09 21.77 -4.68
N GLY A 221 -7.98 22.44 -3.93
CA GLY A 221 -7.68 23.52 -2.99
C GLY A 221 -7.47 24.88 -3.67
N THR A 222 -7.93 25.96 -3.02
CA THR A 222 -7.77 27.34 -3.50
C THR A 222 -6.62 28.05 -2.76
N GLY A 223 -5.75 28.72 -3.51
CA GLY A 223 -4.55 29.37 -2.99
C GLY A 223 -3.36 28.43 -2.81
N ALA A 224 -2.16 28.97 -3.01
CA ALA A 224 -0.92 28.20 -3.12
C ALA A 224 -0.60 27.29 -1.91
N ALA A 225 -0.96 27.71 -0.68
CA ALA A 225 -0.71 26.93 0.53
C ALA A 225 -1.71 25.79 0.78
N ASN A 226 -2.88 25.85 0.14
CA ASN A 226 -3.96 24.87 0.34
C ASN A 226 -4.09 23.87 -0.81
N LYS A 227 -3.29 24.04 -1.89
CA LYS A 227 -3.31 23.12 -3.04
C LYS A 227 -3.04 21.68 -2.59
N ARG A 228 -3.73 20.72 -3.20
CA ARG A 228 -3.61 19.28 -2.90
C ARG A 228 -3.75 18.48 -4.20
N ILE A 229 -3.20 17.26 -4.19
CA ILE A 229 -3.57 16.27 -5.20
C ILE A 229 -4.99 15.78 -4.88
N PRO A 230 -5.94 15.88 -5.83
CA PRO A 230 -7.29 15.35 -5.66
C PRO A 230 -7.30 13.86 -5.33
N ALA A 231 -8.26 13.43 -4.50
CA ALA A 231 -8.41 12.02 -4.15
C ALA A 231 -8.62 11.14 -5.39
N ILE A 232 -9.37 11.63 -6.39
CA ILE A 232 -9.60 10.92 -7.65
C ILE A 232 -8.29 10.60 -8.39
N VAL A 233 -7.28 11.47 -8.29
CA VAL A 233 -5.94 11.23 -8.86
C VAL A 233 -5.15 10.28 -7.97
N MET A 234 -5.14 10.48 -6.65
CA MET A 234 -4.46 9.56 -5.72
C MET A 234 -4.95 8.10 -5.86
N GLN A 235 -6.22 7.93 -6.24
CA GLN A 235 -6.93 6.65 -6.43
C GLN A 235 -7.03 6.23 -7.90
N GLY A 236 -6.45 7.00 -8.83
CA GLY A 236 -6.59 6.80 -10.25
C GLY A 236 -5.77 5.62 -10.79
N SER A 237 -5.93 5.38 -12.09
CA SER A 237 -5.11 4.43 -12.85
C SER A 237 -3.65 4.87 -12.92
N TYR A 238 -2.76 3.94 -13.25
CA TYR A 238 -1.35 4.23 -13.51
C TYR A 238 -1.19 5.37 -14.54
N ASP A 239 -1.95 5.34 -15.64
CA ASP A 239 -1.87 6.33 -16.72
C ASP A 239 -2.32 7.72 -16.24
N SER A 240 -3.44 7.79 -15.50
CA SER A 240 -3.93 9.06 -14.97
C SER A 240 -2.99 9.65 -13.92
N VAL A 241 -2.46 8.81 -13.04
CA VAL A 241 -1.48 9.24 -12.02
C VAL A 241 -0.20 9.77 -12.67
N THR A 242 0.34 9.05 -13.65
CA THR A 242 1.59 9.45 -14.33
C THR A 242 1.41 10.69 -15.19
N GLU A 243 0.28 10.87 -15.88
CA GLU A 243 -0.02 12.10 -16.62
C GLU A 243 -0.21 13.32 -15.70
N PHE A 244 -0.84 13.15 -14.53
CA PHE A 244 -0.92 14.20 -13.52
C PHE A 244 0.48 14.63 -13.06
N LEU A 245 1.33 13.67 -12.69
CA LEU A 245 2.70 13.95 -12.28
C LEU A 245 3.51 14.62 -13.38
N ARG A 246 3.36 14.14 -14.63
CA ARG A 246 4.05 14.68 -15.80
C ARG A 246 3.76 16.18 -15.96
N ALA A 247 2.49 16.55 -15.96
CA ALA A 247 2.10 17.96 -16.05
C ALA A 247 2.49 18.78 -14.81
N PHE A 248 2.40 18.21 -13.61
CA PHE A 248 2.81 18.89 -12.38
C PHE A 248 4.31 19.23 -12.40
N PHE A 249 5.18 18.28 -12.76
CA PHE A 249 6.63 18.51 -12.90
C PHE A 249 6.97 19.37 -14.13
N GLU A 250 6.10 19.42 -15.14
CA GLU A 250 6.27 20.34 -16.25
C GLU A 250 6.02 21.80 -15.82
N GLY A 251 5.03 22.06 -14.97
CA GLY A 251 4.79 23.37 -14.36
C GLY A 251 5.83 23.71 -13.28
N ASP A 252 5.66 23.15 -12.08
CA ASP A 252 6.43 23.50 -10.89
C ASP A 252 7.78 22.78 -10.79
N GLY A 253 8.04 21.82 -11.69
CA GLY A 253 9.26 21.03 -11.68
C GLY A 253 10.45 21.71 -12.36
N SER A 254 11.61 21.54 -11.76
CA SER A 254 12.91 22.01 -12.23
C SER A 254 13.90 20.87 -12.31
N ILE A 255 14.68 20.84 -13.39
CA ILE A 255 15.80 19.92 -13.57
C ILE A 255 17.12 20.66 -13.45
N SER A 256 17.94 20.21 -12.51
CA SER A 256 19.32 20.67 -12.32
C SER A 256 20.30 19.67 -12.91
N ASP A 257 21.57 20.00 -12.79
CA ASP A 257 22.71 19.19 -13.17
C ASP A 257 22.90 17.90 -12.35
N SER A 258 22.12 17.72 -11.27
CA SER A 258 22.26 16.59 -10.34
C SER A 258 20.94 15.92 -9.96
N PHE A 259 19.82 16.64 -10.00
CA PHE A 259 18.53 16.12 -9.56
C PHE A 259 17.36 16.84 -10.25
N ILE A 260 16.21 16.15 -10.23
CA ILE A 260 14.90 16.70 -10.55
C ILE A 260 14.26 17.16 -9.24
N SER A 261 13.50 18.24 -9.27
CA SER A 261 12.83 18.74 -8.08
C SER A 261 11.54 19.47 -8.43
N ALA A 262 10.63 19.61 -7.47
CA ALA A 262 9.45 20.47 -7.56
C ALA A 262 9.24 21.19 -6.23
N GLY A 263 8.61 22.37 -6.26
CA GLY A 263 8.38 23.21 -5.07
C GLY A 263 6.91 23.57 -4.89
N SER A 264 6.49 23.83 -3.65
CA SER A 264 5.17 24.37 -3.35
C SER A 264 5.14 25.07 -1.98
N LYS A 265 4.16 25.95 -1.77
CA LYS A 265 3.82 26.46 -0.42
C LYS A 265 2.99 25.45 0.38
N SER A 266 2.33 24.49 -0.28
CA SER A 266 1.51 23.47 0.38
C SER A 266 2.38 22.30 0.86
N TYR A 267 2.47 22.14 2.18
CA TYR A 267 3.15 20.97 2.77
C TYR A 267 2.43 19.67 2.39
N THR A 268 1.10 19.67 2.45
CA THR A 268 0.29 18.49 2.11
C THR A 268 0.53 18.05 0.67
N LEU A 269 0.57 18.99 -0.29
CA LEU A 269 0.84 18.65 -1.69
C LEU A 269 2.18 17.94 -1.84
N ILE A 270 3.24 18.46 -1.19
CA ILE A 270 4.56 17.85 -1.25
C ILE A 270 4.58 16.47 -0.58
N GLN A 271 3.86 16.26 0.52
CA GLN A 271 3.73 14.93 1.15
C GLN A 271 2.98 13.95 0.24
N GLN A 272 1.88 14.38 -0.40
CA GLN A 272 1.12 13.56 -1.34
C GLN A 272 1.98 13.15 -2.54
N LEU A 273 2.73 14.10 -3.11
CA LEU A 273 3.71 13.82 -4.15
C LEU A 273 4.75 12.81 -3.67
N GLN A 274 5.27 12.97 -2.46
CA GLN A 274 6.31 12.08 -1.93
C GLN A 274 5.84 10.62 -1.83
N VAL A 275 4.63 10.36 -1.35
CA VAL A 275 4.08 8.99 -1.25
C VAL A 275 3.71 8.43 -2.63
N LEU A 276 3.15 9.26 -3.51
CA LEU A 276 2.75 8.85 -4.85
C LEU A 276 3.97 8.53 -5.74
N LEU A 277 5.03 9.33 -5.65
CA LEU A 277 6.33 9.05 -6.28
C LEU A 277 6.97 7.78 -5.71
N LEU A 278 6.84 7.56 -4.40
CA LEU A 278 7.38 6.37 -3.76
C LEU A 278 6.72 5.08 -4.27
N ASN A 279 5.42 5.10 -4.58
CA ASN A 279 4.71 3.99 -5.22
C ASN A 279 5.30 3.61 -6.59
N LEU A 280 5.83 4.60 -7.32
CA LEU A 280 6.56 4.44 -8.60
C LEU A 280 8.06 4.12 -8.43
N GLY A 281 8.53 3.87 -7.20
CA GLY A 281 9.95 3.59 -6.93
C GLY A 281 10.85 4.84 -6.84
N ILE A 282 10.27 6.03 -6.93
CA ILE A 282 10.98 7.31 -6.93
C ILE A 282 11.06 7.83 -5.49
N VAL A 283 12.27 7.92 -4.94
CA VAL A 283 12.50 8.41 -3.58
C VAL A 283 12.70 9.91 -3.59
N GLY A 284 11.89 10.60 -2.78
CA GLY A 284 11.90 12.05 -2.63
C GLY A 284 12.54 12.49 -1.32
N TYR A 285 13.36 13.54 -1.38
CA TYR A 285 13.88 14.28 -0.24
C TYR A 285 13.13 15.60 -0.07
N LEU A 286 12.42 15.75 1.03
CA LEU A 286 11.65 16.96 1.34
C LEU A 286 12.52 17.98 2.09
N GLU A 287 12.78 19.12 1.45
CA GLU A 287 13.38 20.30 2.05
C GLU A 287 12.32 21.30 2.48
N GLN A 288 12.58 21.96 3.60
CA GLN A 288 11.83 23.13 4.04
C GLN A 288 12.77 24.35 3.99
N ARG A 289 12.27 25.45 3.42
CA ARG A 289 12.99 26.74 3.40
C ARG A 289 12.02 27.86 3.75
N ASP A 290 12.39 28.72 4.69
CA ASP A 290 11.66 29.95 4.97
C ASP A 290 12.23 31.05 4.06
N ILE A 291 11.41 31.56 3.14
CA ILE A 291 11.80 32.60 2.20
C ILE A 291 11.37 33.95 2.81
N PRO A 292 12.29 34.94 2.95
CA PRO A 292 11.93 36.28 3.40
C PRO A 292 10.76 36.83 2.59
N GLU A 293 9.80 37.46 3.26
CA GLU A 293 8.59 38.08 2.67
C GLU A 293 7.58 37.13 1.99
N HIS A 294 7.97 35.89 1.66
CA HIS A 294 7.11 34.92 0.98
C HIS A 294 6.67 33.73 1.84
N GLY A 295 7.28 33.59 3.03
CA GLY A 295 6.95 32.59 4.03
C GLY A 295 7.55 31.22 3.74
N ARG A 296 7.01 30.20 4.40
CA ARG A 296 7.50 28.82 4.34
C ARG A 296 7.22 28.16 3.00
N HIS A 297 8.24 27.56 2.41
CA HIS A 297 8.16 26.79 1.18
C HIS A 297 8.74 25.39 1.38
N TYR A 298 8.21 24.45 0.62
CA TYR A 298 8.63 23.06 0.62
C TYR A 298 9.11 22.68 -0.77
N LYS A 299 10.17 21.90 -0.84
CA LYS A 299 10.75 21.43 -2.10
C LYS A 299 11.03 19.94 -1.99
N ILE A 300 10.55 19.17 -2.96
CA ILE A 300 10.91 17.75 -3.10
C ILE A 300 12.03 17.61 -4.13
N ARG A 301 13.12 16.93 -3.77
CA ARG A 301 14.20 16.54 -4.67
C ARG A 301 14.15 15.04 -4.91
N LEU A 302 14.24 14.59 -6.16
CA LEU A 302 14.33 13.17 -6.50
C LEU A 302 15.79 12.74 -6.34
N ILE A 303 16.04 11.74 -5.48
CA ILE A 303 17.39 11.34 -5.08
C ILE A 303 17.76 9.96 -5.60
N GLY A 304 19.06 9.67 -5.70
CA GLY A 304 19.53 8.42 -6.28
C GLY A 304 19.46 8.40 -7.82
N ARG A 305 20.06 7.37 -8.41
CA ARG A 305 20.05 7.19 -9.87
C ARG A 305 18.80 6.45 -10.32
N GLU A 306 18.40 5.47 -9.53
CA GLU A 306 17.21 4.64 -9.68
C GLU A 306 15.95 5.51 -9.78
N SER A 307 15.82 6.56 -8.98
CA SER A 307 14.66 7.46 -9.04
C SER A 307 14.67 8.40 -10.25
N ARG A 308 15.85 8.71 -10.82
CA ARG A 308 15.94 9.45 -12.09
C ARG A 308 15.55 8.56 -13.27
N GLU A 309 16.00 7.30 -13.25
CA GLU A 309 15.64 6.28 -14.23
C GLU A 309 14.12 6.01 -14.18
N ALA A 310 13.55 5.75 -13.00
CA ALA A 310 12.11 5.57 -12.83
C ALA A 310 11.29 6.82 -13.20
N PHE A 311 11.80 8.03 -12.94
CA PHE A 311 11.16 9.25 -13.44
C PHE A 311 11.16 9.30 -14.97
N ALA A 312 12.27 8.96 -15.61
CA ALA A 312 12.36 8.96 -17.08
C ALA A 312 11.48 7.88 -17.73
N GLU A 313 11.34 6.74 -17.07
CA GLU A 313 10.49 5.62 -17.51
C GLU A 313 9.01 5.96 -17.37
N HIS A 314 8.57 6.40 -16.19
CA HIS A 314 7.14 6.54 -15.90
C HIS A 314 6.58 7.96 -16.15
N ILE A 315 7.36 9.02 -15.87
CA ILE A 315 6.85 10.40 -15.78
C ILE A 315 7.42 11.34 -16.85
N HIS A 316 8.68 11.20 -17.29
CA HIS A 316 9.34 12.05 -18.28
C HIS A 316 8.98 13.58 -18.23
N PHE A 317 9.28 14.32 -19.30
CA PHE A 317 8.86 15.73 -19.46
C PHE A 317 8.15 15.88 -20.79
N ILE A 318 7.34 16.93 -20.90
CA ILE A 318 6.59 17.28 -22.10
C ILE A 318 7.44 18.16 -22.99
N SER A 319 8.05 19.20 -22.43
CA SER A 319 8.85 20.14 -23.22
C SER A 319 10.10 19.48 -23.77
N THR A 320 10.43 19.81 -25.01
CA THR A 320 11.61 19.28 -25.71
C THR A 320 12.89 19.63 -24.95
N ARG A 321 12.95 20.84 -24.40
CA ARG A 321 14.06 21.34 -23.59
C ARG A 321 14.27 20.53 -22.31
N LYS A 322 13.23 20.27 -21.50
CA LYS A 322 13.39 19.48 -20.26
C LYS A 322 13.65 18.01 -20.56
N ARG A 323 13.09 17.45 -21.63
CA ARG A 323 13.42 16.09 -22.11
C ARG A 323 14.91 15.94 -22.44
N GLN A 324 15.49 16.89 -23.17
CA GLN A 324 16.91 16.86 -23.48
C GLN A 324 17.76 16.91 -22.19
N ARG A 325 17.44 17.83 -21.27
CA ARG A 325 18.15 17.91 -19.98
C ARG A 325 18.00 16.65 -19.14
N LEU A 326 16.88 15.95 -19.23
CA LEU A 326 16.67 14.67 -18.55
C LEU A 326 17.61 13.59 -19.10
N GLN A 327 17.76 13.51 -20.43
CA GLN A 327 18.72 12.59 -21.05
C GLN A 327 20.17 12.90 -20.64
N GLU A 328 20.55 14.18 -20.65
CA GLU A 328 21.86 14.62 -20.15
C GLU A 328 22.06 14.22 -18.68
N LEU A 329 21.05 14.41 -17.82
CA LEU A 329 21.11 14.04 -16.41
C LEU A 329 21.28 12.52 -16.19
N LEU A 330 20.67 11.68 -17.03
CA LEU A 330 20.76 10.21 -16.92
C LEU A 330 22.15 9.66 -17.26
N THR A 331 22.89 10.35 -18.14
CA THR A 331 24.28 9.96 -18.49
C THR A 331 25.29 10.29 -17.40
N ARG A 332 24.97 11.22 -16.48
CA ARG A 332 25.86 11.65 -15.40
C ARG A 332 25.96 10.59 -14.29
N GLN A 333 27.20 10.20 -13.97
CA GLN A 333 27.48 9.14 -13.00
C GLN A 333 27.32 9.53 -11.52
N VAL A 334 27.41 10.81 -11.16
CA VAL A 334 27.50 11.24 -9.75
C VAL A 334 26.13 11.61 -9.16
N THR A 335 25.81 11.06 -7.99
CA THR A 335 24.68 11.50 -7.14
C THR A 335 25.22 12.09 -5.84
N HIS A 336 24.74 13.27 -5.46
CA HIS A 336 25.08 13.87 -4.17
C HIS A 336 24.36 13.18 -2.99
N GLU A 337 23.27 12.46 -3.25
CA GLU A 337 22.46 11.76 -2.24
C GLU A 337 22.06 10.37 -2.74
N PRO A 338 22.96 9.37 -2.63
CA PRO A 338 22.61 8.00 -2.98
C PRO A 338 21.64 7.38 -1.97
N ILE A 339 20.88 6.39 -2.43
CA ILE A 339 20.06 5.52 -1.57
C ILE A 339 20.97 4.37 -1.13
N VAL A 340 21.30 4.35 0.17
CA VAL A 340 22.30 3.45 0.77
C VAL A 340 21.61 2.46 1.71
N LEU A 341 22.13 1.24 1.76
CA LEU A 341 21.75 0.22 2.73
C LEU A 341 22.68 0.34 3.96
N PRO A 342 22.18 0.83 5.11
CA PRO A 342 23.00 1.06 6.29
C PRO A 342 23.41 -0.24 7.01
N PHE A 343 24.43 -0.14 7.86
CA PHE A 343 24.86 -1.19 8.81
C PHE A 343 25.31 -2.54 8.21
N GLN A 344 25.72 -2.59 6.94
CA GLN A 344 26.18 -3.84 6.30
C GLN A 344 27.70 -4.04 6.28
N ARG A 345 28.47 -3.16 6.93
CA ARG A 345 29.94 -3.17 6.86
C ARG A 345 30.53 -4.48 7.32
N GLU A 346 30.05 -5.04 8.44
CA GLU A 346 30.57 -6.29 8.99
C GLU A 346 30.31 -7.48 8.06
N ARG A 347 29.13 -7.54 7.42
CA ARG A 347 28.83 -8.54 6.39
C ARG A 347 29.80 -8.46 5.23
N LEU A 348 30.01 -7.24 4.72
CA LEU A 348 30.97 -7.02 3.62
C LEU A 348 32.41 -7.43 4.00
N VAL A 349 32.83 -7.22 5.25
CA VAL A 349 34.15 -7.66 5.74
C VAL A 349 34.27 -9.18 5.72
N ARG A 350 33.22 -9.92 6.13
CA ARG A 350 33.20 -11.40 6.09
C ARG A 350 33.14 -11.96 4.67
N MET A 351 32.44 -11.28 3.77
CA MET A 351 32.35 -11.65 2.35
C MET A 351 33.64 -11.34 1.57
N TYR A 352 34.34 -10.26 1.91
CA TYR A 352 35.55 -9.79 1.21
C TYR A 352 36.60 -10.88 0.89
N PRO A 353 37.05 -11.72 1.85
CA PRO A 353 38.04 -12.76 1.56
C PRO A 353 37.53 -13.84 0.61
N LYS A 354 36.20 -14.07 0.55
CA LYS A 354 35.55 -15.05 -0.32
C LYS A 354 35.30 -14.53 -1.73
N THR A 355 35.60 -13.25 -1.99
CA THR A 355 35.22 -12.58 -3.24
C THR A 355 36.32 -12.66 -4.32
N LYS A 356 35.91 -12.75 -5.59
CA LYS A 356 36.78 -12.67 -6.78
C LYS A 356 37.56 -11.35 -6.86
N SER A 357 38.70 -11.37 -7.54
CA SER A 357 39.63 -10.23 -7.66
C SER A 357 38.97 -8.97 -8.24
N GLU A 358 38.05 -9.11 -9.20
CA GLU A 358 37.37 -7.99 -9.87
C GLU A 358 36.45 -7.19 -8.94
N LEU A 359 35.96 -7.83 -7.88
CA LEU A 359 35.05 -7.22 -6.90
C LEU A 359 35.78 -6.68 -5.67
N LYS A 360 37.02 -7.11 -5.42
CA LYS A 360 37.78 -6.70 -4.21
C LYS A 360 37.82 -5.19 -4.08
N GLU A 361 38.10 -4.45 -5.15
CA GLU A 361 38.14 -2.98 -5.07
C GLU A 361 36.78 -2.37 -4.72
N THR A 362 35.68 -2.91 -5.26
CA THR A 362 34.32 -2.43 -4.98
C THR A 362 33.93 -2.64 -3.51
N ILE A 363 34.18 -3.85 -2.98
CA ILE A 363 33.88 -4.18 -1.59
C ILE A 363 34.83 -3.42 -0.65
N HIS A 364 36.13 -3.37 -0.95
CA HIS A 364 37.13 -2.63 -0.17
C HIS A 364 36.77 -1.16 -0.03
N THR A 365 36.32 -0.55 -1.13
CA THR A 365 35.82 0.83 -1.17
C THR A 365 34.62 1.04 -0.24
N CYS A 366 33.67 0.11 -0.21
CA CYS A 366 32.51 0.15 0.69
C CYS A 366 32.92 -0.03 2.17
N ILE A 367 33.95 -0.84 2.45
CA ILE A 367 34.43 -1.11 3.82
C ILE A 367 35.22 0.06 4.42
N ARG A 368 36.08 0.72 3.62
CA ARG A 368 37.04 1.72 4.11
C ARG A 368 36.48 3.13 4.23
N THR A 369 35.48 3.46 3.44
CA THR A 369 35.02 4.85 3.36
C THR A 369 34.21 5.27 4.56
N LYS A 370 34.39 6.52 4.99
CA LYS A 370 33.45 7.22 5.90
C LYS A 370 32.45 8.11 5.12
N SER A 371 32.55 8.16 3.78
CA SER A 371 31.72 9.03 2.95
C SER A 371 30.39 8.36 2.57
N PRO A 372 29.23 9.03 2.76
CA PRO A 372 27.93 8.55 2.31
C PRO A 372 27.85 8.28 0.79
N THR A 373 28.61 9.02 -0.02
CA THR A 373 28.64 8.88 -1.49
C THR A 373 29.35 7.62 -1.98
N ILE A 374 30.08 6.94 -1.10
CA ILE A 374 30.91 5.76 -1.40
C ILE A 374 30.38 4.53 -0.62
N ASN A 375 29.26 4.67 0.09
CA ASN A 375 28.63 3.64 0.90
C ASN A 375 27.96 2.54 0.03
N LEU A 376 27.41 1.49 0.65
CA LEU A 376 26.73 0.38 -0.04
C LEU A 376 25.38 0.83 -0.61
N THR A 377 25.37 1.37 -1.83
CA THR A 377 24.15 1.66 -2.59
C THR A 377 23.49 0.37 -3.09
N TYR A 378 22.18 0.36 -3.33
CA TYR A 378 21.47 -0.80 -3.90
C TYR A 378 22.04 -1.26 -5.25
N ARG A 379 22.51 -0.33 -6.11
CA ARG A 379 23.19 -0.69 -7.35
C ARG A 379 24.53 -1.41 -7.13
N ARG A 380 25.35 -0.92 -6.19
CA ARG A 380 26.61 -1.58 -5.81
C ARG A 380 26.34 -2.94 -5.19
N LEU A 381 25.32 -3.04 -4.35
CA LEU A 381 24.84 -4.29 -3.78
C LEU A 381 24.49 -5.30 -4.90
N GLY A 382 23.68 -4.89 -5.89
CA GLY A 382 23.37 -5.74 -7.04
C GLY A 382 24.60 -6.20 -7.82
N ARG A 383 25.59 -5.32 -8.02
CA ARG A 383 26.87 -5.68 -8.66
C ARG A 383 27.70 -6.65 -7.84
N ILE A 384 27.73 -6.47 -6.52
CA ILE A 384 28.44 -7.38 -5.61
C ILE A 384 27.79 -8.76 -5.67
N LEU A 385 26.47 -8.84 -5.51
CA LEU A 385 25.73 -10.10 -5.48
C LEU A 385 25.80 -10.83 -6.83
N SER A 386 25.67 -10.15 -7.97
CA SER A 386 25.71 -10.80 -9.29
C SER A 386 27.04 -11.45 -9.65
N GLN A 387 28.11 -11.09 -8.95
CA GLN A 387 29.47 -11.59 -9.20
C GLN A 387 30.04 -12.37 -8.00
N PHE A 388 29.29 -12.48 -6.90
CA PHE A 388 29.72 -13.19 -5.70
C PHE A 388 29.73 -14.71 -5.98
N PRO A 389 30.81 -15.44 -5.65
CA PRO A 389 30.98 -16.81 -6.09
C PRO A 389 30.15 -17.84 -5.30
N ASP A 390 29.78 -17.54 -4.06
CA ASP A 390 29.10 -18.47 -3.15
C ASP A 390 27.69 -17.98 -2.82
N GLN A 391 26.69 -18.56 -3.49
CA GLN A 391 25.29 -18.16 -3.31
C GLN A 391 24.62 -18.82 -2.08
N GLU A 392 25.29 -19.78 -1.44
CA GLU A 392 24.82 -20.45 -0.22
C GLU A 392 25.33 -19.76 1.05
N ASP A 393 26.19 -18.75 0.90
CA ASP A 393 26.71 -17.96 2.02
C ASP A 393 25.60 -17.18 2.75
N ASP A 394 25.56 -17.30 4.09
CA ASP A 394 24.54 -16.62 4.92
C ASP A 394 24.50 -15.09 4.73
N ASP A 395 25.65 -14.43 4.56
CA ASP A 395 25.70 -12.98 4.33
C ASP A 395 25.22 -12.64 2.93
N TYR A 396 25.52 -13.48 1.93
CA TYR A 396 24.95 -13.37 0.58
C TYR A 396 23.42 -13.44 0.63
N THR A 397 22.84 -14.46 1.26
CA THR A 397 21.37 -14.64 1.34
C THR A 397 20.71 -13.44 1.98
N VAL A 398 21.23 -12.94 3.11
CA VAL A 398 20.65 -11.76 3.79
C VAL A 398 20.72 -10.50 2.92
N LEU A 399 21.85 -10.26 2.26
CA LEU A 399 22.03 -9.13 1.37
C LEU A 399 21.16 -9.22 0.11
N GLN A 400 20.97 -10.44 -0.39
CA GLN A 400 20.08 -10.75 -1.50
C GLN A 400 18.62 -10.46 -1.11
N GLU A 401 18.17 -10.83 0.09
CA GLU A 401 16.84 -10.48 0.59
C GLU A 401 16.63 -8.95 0.64
N HIS A 402 17.61 -8.20 1.14
CA HIS A 402 17.52 -6.74 1.16
C HIS A 402 17.33 -6.13 -0.23
N LEU A 403 17.97 -6.72 -1.26
CA LEU A 403 17.82 -6.29 -2.64
C LEU A 403 16.41 -6.61 -3.18
N HIS A 404 15.90 -7.81 -2.93
CA HIS A 404 14.58 -8.26 -3.44
C HIS A 404 13.39 -7.58 -2.78
N ARG A 405 13.48 -7.20 -1.49
CA ARG A 405 12.35 -6.58 -0.78
C ARG A 405 11.96 -5.19 -1.32
N ASN A 406 12.79 -4.58 -2.18
CA ASN A 406 12.58 -3.23 -2.72
C ASN A 406 12.25 -2.19 -1.64
N LEU A 407 12.95 -2.28 -0.51
CA LEU A 407 12.88 -1.31 0.57
C LEU A 407 14.04 -0.32 0.44
N PHE A 408 13.92 0.83 1.09
CA PHE A 408 15.06 1.62 1.49
C PHE A 408 14.92 2.01 2.97
N TYR A 409 16.04 2.30 3.61
CA TYR A 409 16.08 2.61 5.03
C TYR A 409 16.36 4.10 5.24
N ASP A 410 15.56 4.73 6.09
CA ASP A 410 15.70 6.13 6.41
C ASP A 410 15.77 6.36 7.92
N ARG A 411 16.55 7.36 8.31
CA ARG A 411 16.84 7.66 9.70
C ARG A 411 15.75 8.55 10.29
N ILE A 412 15.24 8.23 11.47
CA ILE A 412 14.33 9.10 12.21
C ILE A 412 15.09 10.35 12.70
N VAL A 413 14.52 11.53 12.47
CA VAL A 413 15.11 12.82 12.90
C VAL A 413 14.27 13.53 13.95
N SER A 414 12.97 13.28 14.01
CA SER A 414 12.11 13.83 15.05
C SER A 414 10.95 12.90 15.38
N LEU A 415 10.47 13.01 16.61
CA LEU A 415 9.28 12.34 17.12
C LEU A 415 8.45 13.36 17.91
N GLU A 416 7.14 13.28 17.78
CA GLU A 416 6.17 14.14 18.47
C GLU A 416 5.07 13.27 19.06
N HIS A 417 4.73 13.48 20.33
CA HIS A 417 3.59 12.82 20.97
C HIS A 417 2.33 13.64 20.71
N THR A 418 1.30 12.99 20.16
CA THR A 418 0.03 13.62 19.74
C THR A 418 -1.16 12.77 20.20
N GLU A 419 -2.37 13.19 19.84
CA GLU A 419 -3.58 12.39 19.97
C GLU A 419 -4.34 12.48 18.65
N SER A 420 -4.71 11.34 18.08
CA SER A 420 -5.36 11.26 16.77
C SER A 420 -6.44 10.18 16.75
N GLN A 421 -7.40 10.33 15.83
CA GLN A 421 -8.27 9.23 15.43
C GLN A 421 -7.44 8.18 14.71
N VAL A 422 -7.54 6.91 15.11
CA VAL A 422 -6.69 5.83 14.60
C VAL A 422 -7.49 4.65 14.04
N TYR A 423 -6.89 3.98 13.05
CA TYR A 423 -7.47 2.84 12.32
C TYR A 423 -6.43 1.75 12.10
N ASP A 424 -6.87 0.54 11.81
CA ASP A 424 -6.00 -0.56 11.42
C ASP A 424 -6.70 -1.50 10.42
N LEU A 425 -5.94 -2.36 9.77
CA LEU A 425 -6.43 -3.36 8.82
C LEU A 425 -6.24 -4.78 9.37
N VAL A 426 -7.00 -5.74 8.84
CA VAL A 426 -6.77 -7.17 9.07
C VAL A 426 -6.24 -7.78 7.78
N VAL A 427 -4.95 -8.14 7.74
CA VAL A 427 -4.27 -8.74 6.59
C VAL A 427 -3.73 -10.11 6.99
N PRO A 428 -4.45 -11.22 6.75
CA PRO A 428 -4.16 -12.52 7.36
C PRO A 428 -2.84 -13.17 6.95
N GLU A 429 -2.38 -12.92 5.72
CA GLU A 429 -1.25 -13.63 5.12
C GLU A 429 0.08 -13.34 5.84
N ASN A 430 0.64 -12.15 5.61
CA ASN A 430 1.92 -11.75 6.20
C ASN A 430 1.76 -10.73 7.34
N ASN A 431 0.54 -10.36 7.72
CA ASN A 431 0.26 -9.36 8.76
C ASN A 431 0.89 -7.98 8.47
N THR A 432 1.11 -7.66 7.19
CA THR A 432 1.73 -6.40 6.76
C THR A 432 0.87 -5.63 5.78
N TYR A 433 1.03 -4.31 5.80
CA TYR A 433 0.59 -3.39 4.75
C TYR A 433 1.54 -2.18 4.68
N ILE A 434 1.50 -1.44 3.57
CA ILE A 434 2.31 -0.23 3.39
C ILE A 434 1.51 1.02 3.77
N ALA A 435 2.00 1.79 4.73
CA ALA A 435 1.35 2.99 5.27
C ALA A 435 2.27 4.22 5.15
N ASN A 436 1.94 5.19 4.30
CA ASN A 436 2.82 6.30 3.90
C ASN A 436 4.22 5.84 3.44
N GLY A 437 4.32 4.63 2.89
CA GLY A 437 5.58 3.98 2.52
C GLY A 437 6.20 3.12 3.63
N PHE A 438 5.79 3.26 4.90
CA PHE A 438 6.34 2.46 5.99
C PHE A 438 5.75 1.05 5.97
N VAL A 439 6.61 0.03 6.11
CA VAL A 439 6.16 -1.35 6.26
C VAL A 439 5.59 -1.52 7.68
N SER A 440 4.26 -1.64 7.74
CA SER A 440 3.48 -1.57 8.96
C SER A 440 2.91 -2.95 9.31
N HIS A 441 2.92 -3.30 10.60
CA HIS A 441 2.32 -4.54 11.09
C HIS A 441 0.88 -4.28 11.54
N ASN A 442 -0.03 -5.17 11.19
CA ASN A 442 -1.45 -5.06 11.53
C ASN A 442 -1.80 -5.80 12.85
N THR A 443 -3.02 -5.65 13.35
CA THR A 443 -3.48 -6.34 14.56
C THR A 443 -4.00 -7.75 14.24
N VAL A 444 -3.47 -8.77 14.93
CA VAL A 444 -3.91 -10.17 14.81
C VAL A 444 -5.15 -10.41 15.68
N ILE A 445 -6.33 -10.46 15.08
CA ILE A 445 -7.57 -10.88 15.78
C ILE A 445 -7.87 -12.37 15.56
N PHE A 446 -7.46 -12.94 14.41
CA PHE A 446 -7.81 -14.32 14.04
C PHE A 446 -7.16 -15.41 14.90
N GLY A 447 -5.94 -15.20 15.43
CA GLY A 447 -5.26 -16.24 16.22
C GLY A 447 -6.07 -16.71 17.45
N VAL A 448 -6.84 -15.81 18.07
CA VAL A 448 -7.66 -16.12 19.27
C VAL A 448 -8.83 -17.04 18.94
N ILE A 449 -9.39 -16.93 17.73
CA ILE A 449 -10.48 -17.79 17.26
C ILE A 449 -10.00 -19.25 17.14
N TYR A 450 -8.72 -19.44 16.79
CA TYR A 450 -8.08 -20.77 16.66
C TYR A 450 -7.37 -21.25 17.94
N GLY A 451 -7.80 -20.75 19.11
CA GLY A 451 -7.31 -21.21 20.40
C GLY A 451 -5.88 -20.78 20.75
N ILE A 452 -5.37 -19.67 20.18
CA ILE A 452 -4.07 -19.15 20.61
C ILE A 452 -4.14 -18.70 22.08
N SER A 453 -3.16 -19.12 22.88
CA SER A 453 -3.06 -18.69 24.28
C SER A 453 -2.60 -17.24 24.37
N SER A 454 -2.79 -16.59 25.51
CA SER A 454 -2.23 -15.25 25.79
C SER A 454 -0.72 -15.19 25.59
N TYR A 455 0.00 -16.29 25.85
CA TYR A 455 1.42 -16.40 25.52
C TYR A 455 1.70 -16.44 24.01
N GLY A 456 0.96 -17.26 23.26
CA GLY A 456 1.10 -17.34 21.81
C GLY A 456 0.70 -16.03 21.12
N LEU A 457 -0.34 -15.36 21.63
CA LEU A 457 -0.77 -14.05 21.18
C LEU A 457 0.31 -12.99 21.46
N ALA A 458 0.85 -12.98 22.68
CA ALA A 458 1.95 -12.08 23.06
C ALA A 458 3.19 -12.25 22.17
N GLN A 459 3.55 -13.50 21.83
CA GLN A 459 4.68 -13.77 20.93
C GLN A 459 4.42 -13.34 19.48
N ARG A 460 3.25 -13.64 18.91
CA ARG A 460 2.93 -13.23 17.52
C ARG A 460 2.78 -11.73 17.37
N ILE A 461 2.26 -11.07 18.40
CA ILE A 461 2.12 -9.61 18.42
C ILE A 461 3.48 -8.95 18.68
N GLY A 462 4.42 -9.58 19.38
CA GLY A 462 5.76 -9.04 19.65
C GLY A 462 5.72 -7.83 20.59
N GLY A 463 6.34 -7.95 21.78
CA GLY A 463 6.43 -6.84 22.75
C GLY A 463 5.15 -6.57 23.57
N LEU A 464 4.11 -7.41 23.45
CA LEU A 464 2.93 -7.33 24.31
C LEU A 464 3.12 -8.19 25.57
N GLY A 465 2.93 -7.61 26.76
CA GLY A 465 2.95 -8.38 28.01
C GLY A 465 1.81 -9.41 28.08
N ARG A 466 2.04 -10.56 28.73
CA ARG A 466 1.03 -11.64 28.85
C ARG A 466 -0.32 -11.15 29.40
N GLY A 467 -0.30 -10.20 30.34
CA GLY A 467 -1.52 -9.60 30.91
C GLY A 467 -2.35 -8.86 29.86
N ALA A 468 -1.72 -7.98 29.07
CA ALA A 468 -2.38 -7.26 27.98
C ALA A 468 -2.89 -8.22 26.89
N ALA A 469 -2.14 -9.29 26.58
CA ALA A 469 -2.60 -10.33 25.66
C ALA A 469 -3.85 -11.05 26.18
N GLN A 470 -3.90 -11.34 27.49
CA GLN A 470 -5.07 -11.95 28.12
C GLN A 470 -6.27 -11.00 28.12
N GLU A 471 -6.07 -9.71 28.35
CA GLU A 471 -7.13 -8.69 28.26
C GLU A 471 -7.72 -8.59 26.85
N LEU A 472 -6.89 -8.69 25.80
CA LEU A 472 -7.36 -8.75 24.41
C LEU A 472 -8.23 -9.98 24.13
N ILE A 473 -7.79 -11.15 24.61
CA ILE A 473 -8.57 -12.40 24.49
C ILE A 473 -9.92 -12.26 25.22
N ASN A 474 -9.90 -11.73 26.45
CA ASN A 474 -11.11 -11.54 27.25
C ASN A 474 -12.07 -10.54 26.61
N ALA A 475 -11.54 -9.46 26.02
CA ALA A 475 -12.31 -8.48 25.27
C ALA A 475 -13.02 -9.11 24.07
N LEU A 476 -12.30 -9.95 23.32
CA LEU A 476 -12.85 -10.66 22.18
C LEU A 476 -13.99 -11.60 22.61
N PHE A 477 -13.80 -12.40 23.67
CA PHE A 477 -14.83 -13.29 24.18
C PHE A 477 -16.04 -12.54 24.74
N ALA A 478 -15.85 -11.36 25.33
CA ALA A 478 -16.97 -10.54 25.77
C ALA A 478 -17.78 -9.98 24.60
N ARG A 479 -17.13 -9.68 23.47
CA ARG A 479 -17.79 -9.17 22.25
C ARG A 479 -18.46 -10.28 21.45
N PHE A 480 -17.81 -11.44 21.35
CA PHE A 480 -18.27 -12.62 20.61
C PHE A 480 -18.36 -13.84 21.55
N PRO A 481 -19.38 -13.88 22.43
CA PRO A 481 -19.50 -14.94 23.44
C PRO A 481 -19.61 -16.33 22.82
N GLY A 482 -20.17 -16.46 21.61
CA GLY A 482 -20.28 -17.72 20.88
C GLY A 482 -18.93 -18.38 20.56
N ILE A 483 -17.84 -17.60 20.42
CA ILE A 483 -16.49 -18.17 20.21
C ILE A 483 -16.02 -18.89 21.47
N ARG A 484 -16.20 -18.26 22.64
CA ARG A 484 -15.82 -18.86 23.92
C ARG A 484 -16.64 -20.12 24.18
N GLN A 485 -17.95 -20.04 23.95
CA GLN A 485 -18.87 -21.16 24.06
C GLN A 485 -18.43 -22.33 23.17
N TYR A 486 -18.15 -22.08 21.90
CA TYR A 486 -17.67 -23.10 20.97
C TYR A 486 -16.39 -23.80 21.44
N ILE A 487 -15.40 -23.02 21.92
CA ILE A 487 -14.14 -23.55 22.42
C ILE A 487 -14.39 -24.45 23.64
N ASP A 488 -15.14 -23.95 24.63
CA ASP A 488 -15.40 -24.67 25.88
C ASP A 488 -16.18 -25.96 25.62
N GLU A 489 -17.27 -25.89 24.84
CA GLU A 489 -18.08 -27.07 24.49
C GLU A 489 -17.31 -28.12 23.69
N THR A 490 -16.44 -27.68 22.76
CA THR A 490 -15.64 -28.60 21.95
C THR A 490 -14.61 -29.33 22.78
N LEU A 491 -13.93 -28.63 23.70
CA LEU A 491 -12.96 -29.24 24.61
C LEU A 491 -13.62 -30.17 25.64
N GLU A 492 -14.74 -29.74 26.23
CA GLU A 492 -15.50 -30.57 27.17
C GLU A 492 -15.97 -31.87 26.51
N ARG A 493 -16.51 -31.78 25.29
CA ARG A 493 -16.94 -32.95 24.52
C ARG A 493 -15.75 -33.83 24.13
N GLY A 494 -14.65 -33.23 23.66
CA GLY A 494 -13.43 -33.96 23.33
C GLY A 494 -12.85 -34.73 24.52
N GLN A 495 -12.83 -34.12 25.70
CA GLN A 495 -12.39 -34.77 26.94
C GLN A 495 -13.37 -35.85 27.40
N ARG A 496 -14.69 -35.64 27.28
CA ARG A 496 -15.70 -36.63 27.67
C ARG A 496 -15.64 -37.86 26.77
N ASP A 497 -15.72 -37.64 25.47
CA ASP A 497 -15.96 -38.68 24.46
C ASP A 497 -14.65 -39.28 23.90
N GLY A 498 -13.52 -38.60 24.08
CA GLY A 498 -12.21 -39.01 23.57
C GLY A 498 -11.99 -38.68 22.09
N TYR A 499 -12.91 -37.94 21.47
CA TYR A 499 -12.82 -37.49 20.08
C TYR A 499 -13.58 -36.17 19.88
N VAL A 500 -13.21 -35.45 18.82
CA VAL A 500 -13.99 -34.34 18.27
C VAL A 500 -14.54 -34.74 16.91
N GLN A 501 -15.60 -34.06 16.43
CA GLN A 501 -16.25 -34.42 15.17
C GLN A 501 -16.64 -33.20 14.33
N SER A 502 -16.60 -33.36 13.00
CA SER A 502 -17.13 -32.39 12.04
C SER A 502 -18.65 -32.27 12.10
N LEU A 503 -19.24 -31.29 11.42
CA LEU A 503 -20.70 -31.19 11.26
C LEU A 503 -21.30 -32.43 10.58
N PHE A 504 -20.52 -33.11 9.74
CA PHE A 504 -20.92 -34.34 9.04
C PHE A 504 -20.63 -35.61 9.85
N GLY A 505 -20.21 -35.48 11.11
CA GLY A 505 -19.97 -36.61 12.00
C GLY A 505 -18.62 -37.31 11.82
N ARG A 506 -17.69 -36.74 11.03
CA ARG A 506 -16.34 -37.30 10.87
C ARG A 506 -15.55 -37.12 12.16
N ARG A 507 -15.16 -38.22 12.80
CA ARG A 507 -14.48 -38.21 14.11
C ARG A 507 -12.96 -38.18 13.97
N ARG A 508 -12.31 -37.40 14.83
CA ARG A 508 -10.87 -37.45 15.11
C ARG A 508 -10.67 -37.80 16.58
N TYR A 509 -10.10 -38.96 16.84
CA TYR A 509 -9.78 -39.41 18.20
C TYR A 509 -8.57 -38.63 18.72
N MET A 510 -8.68 -38.15 19.96
CA MET A 510 -7.67 -37.28 20.59
C MET A 510 -7.47 -37.71 22.05
N PRO A 511 -6.91 -38.92 22.29
CA PRO A 511 -6.65 -39.40 23.65
C PRO A 511 -5.73 -38.46 24.46
N GLU A 512 -4.91 -37.65 23.78
CA GLU A 512 -3.98 -36.68 24.36
C GLU A 512 -4.68 -35.55 25.13
N LEU A 513 -5.99 -35.35 24.93
CA LEU A 513 -6.80 -34.43 25.74
C LEU A 513 -6.82 -34.82 27.23
N LYS A 514 -6.52 -36.09 27.55
CA LYS A 514 -6.41 -36.60 28.93
C LYS A 514 -4.95 -36.79 29.39
N ASP A 515 -3.97 -36.37 28.60
CA ASP A 515 -2.55 -36.55 28.96
C ASP A 515 -2.20 -35.75 30.23
N SER A 516 -1.40 -36.37 31.10
CA SER A 516 -0.90 -35.73 32.33
C SER A 516 0.15 -34.65 32.03
N ASN A 517 0.82 -34.73 30.88
CA ASN A 517 1.75 -33.73 30.39
C ASN A 517 1.00 -32.51 29.84
N ARG A 518 1.08 -31.39 30.57
CA ARG A 518 0.43 -30.12 30.22
C ARG A 518 0.74 -29.63 28.81
N THR A 519 1.97 -29.82 28.33
CA THR A 519 2.38 -29.35 27.00
C THR A 519 1.71 -30.15 25.89
N ARG A 520 1.66 -31.48 26.04
CA ARG A 520 0.97 -32.37 25.08
C ARG A 520 -0.53 -32.13 25.10
N ARG A 521 -1.12 -32.00 26.29
CA ARG A 521 -2.54 -31.68 26.44
C ARG A 521 -2.90 -30.33 25.82
N ALA A 522 -2.11 -29.28 26.05
CA ALA A 522 -2.36 -27.96 25.44
C ALA A 522 -2.16 -27.93 23.91
N ALA A 523 -1.35 -28.83 23.35
CA ALA A 523 -1.29 -29.03 21.90
C ALA A 523 -2.56 -29.71 21.39
N ALA A 524 -2.99 -30.79 22.05
CA ALA A 524 -4.21 -31.52 21.73
C ALA A 524 -5.47 -30.64 21.85
N GLU A 525 -5.57 -29.77 22.86
CA GLU A 525 -6.67 -28.81 23.02
C GLU A 525 -6.77 -27.85 21.82
N ARG A 526 -5.64 -27.30 21.37
CA ARG A 526 -5.62 -26.41 20.18
C ARG A 526 -6.03 -27.16 18.91
N GLU A 527 -5.55 -28.38 18.76
CA GLU A 527 -5.89 -29.23 17.62
C GLU A 527 -7.38 -29.64 17.66
N ALA A 528 -7.92 -29.90 18.84
CA ALA A 528 -9.32 -30.27 19.06
C ALA A 528 -10.29 -29.14 18.72
N ILE A 529 -9.93 -27.88 19.01
CA ILE A 529 -10.73 -26.71 18.63
C ILE A 529 -10.77 -26.56 17.09
N ASN A 530 -9.65 -26.79 16.41
CA ASN A 530 -9.54 -26.55 14.97
C ASN A 530 -10.05 -27.72 14.12
N ALA A 531 -9.92 -28.95 14.61
CA ALA A 531 -10.21 -30.15 13.84
C ALA A 531 -11.66 -30.22 13.33
N PRO A 532 -12.72 -29.88 14.10
CA PRO A 532 -14.09 -29.86 13.59
C PRO A 532 -14.30 -28.89 12.42
N ILE A 533 -13.69 -27.70 12.49
CA ILE A 533 -13.83 -26.67 11.45
C ILE A 533 -13.14 -27.14 10.17
N GLN A 534 -11.88 -27.58 10.28
CA GLN A 534 -11.10 -28.06 9.13
C GLN A 534 -11.71 -29.30 8.51
N ALA A 535 -12.17 -30.25 9.33
CA ALA A 535 -12.82 -31.46 8.84
C ALA A 535 -14.13 -31.12 8.14
N THR A 536 -14.93 -30.19 8.67
CA THR A 536 -16.18 -29.72 8.05
C THR A 536 -15.89 -29.07 6.69
N ALA A 537 -14.90 -28.19 6.59
CA ALA A 537 -14.50 -27.59 5.31
C ALA A 537 -14.07 -28.66 4.29
N ALA A 538 -13.25 -29.62 4.73
CA ALA A 538 -12.83 -30.73 3.89
C ALA A 538 -13.98 -31.66 3.47
N ASP A 539 -15.02 -31.81 4.30
CA ASP A 539 -16.22 -32.59 3.98
C ASP A 539 -17.09 -31.84 2.97
N ILE A 540 -17.28 -30.52 3.14
CA ILE A 540 -17.96 -29.63 2.17
C ILE A 540 -17.29 -29.71 0.80
N MET A 541 -15.96 -29.61 0.75
CA MET A 541 -15.24 -29.71 -0.53
C MET A 541 -15.40 -31.07 -1.19
N LYS A 542 -15.39 -32.17 -0.44
CA LYS A 542 -15.64 -33.50 -1.02
C LYS A 542 -17.06 -33.62 -1.57
N LEU A 543 -18.05 -33.07 -0.88
CA LEU A 543 -19.42 -33.02 -1.38
C LEU A 543 -19.50 -32.18 -2.65
N ALA A 544 -18.78 -31.06 -2.71
CA ALA A 544 -18.73 -30.20 -3.89
C ALA A 544 -18.11 -30.94 -5.08
N MET A 545 -17.02 -31.67 -4.87
CA MET A 545 -16.39 -32.51 -5.90
C MET A 545 -17.34 -33.57 -6.45
N ILE A 546 -18.09 -34.26 -5.58
CA ILE A 546 -19.07 -35.28 -5.98
C ILE A 546 -20.19 -34.63 -6.81
N LYS A 547 -20.81 -33.56 -6.29
CA LYS A 547 -21.89 -32.86 -7.00
C LYS A 547 -21.42 -32.27 -8.33
N MET A 548 -20.20 -31.72 -8.37
CA MET A 548 -19.62 -31.15 -9.59
C MET A 548 -19.41 -32.24 -10.63
N TYR A 549 -18.86 -33.39 -10.22
CA TYR A 549 -18.71 -34.55 -11.10
C TYR A 549 -20.06 -35.01 -11.67
N GLU A 550 -21.08 -35.16 -10.82
CA GLU A 550 -22.44 -35.53 -11.26
C GLU A 550 -23.02 -34.51 -12.25
N ALA A 551 -22.84 -33.21 -11.98
CA ALA A 551 -23.36 -32.15 -12.82
C ALA A 551 -22.68 -32.10 -14.20
N LEU A 552 -21.36 -32.28 -14.26
CA LEU A 552 -20.63 -32.40 -15.53
C LEU A 552 -21.14 -33.56 -16.38
N GLN A 553 -21.44 -34.71 -15.75
CA GLN A 553 -22.01 -35.87 -16.44
C GLN A 553 -23.44 -35.60 -16.93
N GLN A 554 -24.29 -34.98 -16.11
CA GLN A 554 -25.68 -34.67 -16.48
C GLN A 554 -25.77 -33.70 -17.66
N HIS A 555 -24.82 -32.78 -17.78
CA HIS A 555 -24.75 -31.83 -18.91
C HIS A 555 -23.96 -32.37 -20.11
N ASN A 556 -23.46 -33.61 -20.05
CA ASN A 556 -22.62 -34.24 -21.08
C ASN A 556 -21.41 -33.37 -21.49
N LEU A 557 -20.78 -32.70 -20.52
CA LEU A 557 -19.65 -31.81 -20.77
C LEU A 557 -18.34 -32.61 -20.87
N ALA A 558 -17.42 -32.18 -21.74
CA ALA A 558 -16.10 -32.77 -21.88
C ALA A 558 -15.09 -32.24 -20.85
N THR A 559 -15.47 -31.21 -20.09
CA THR A 559 -14.73 -30.64 -18.94
C THR A 559 -14.29 -31.70 -17.93
N ARG A 560 -13.07 -31.55 -17.42
CA ARG A 560 -12.44 -32.47 -16.45
C ARG A 560 -12.07 -31.74 -15.18
N MET A 561 -12.54 -32.25 -14.04
CA MET A 561 -12.01 -31.84 -12.73
C MET A 561 -10.65 -32.51 -12.52
N LEU A 562 -9.57 -31.72 -12.46
CA LEU A 562 -8.20 -32.22 -12.42
C LEU A 562 -7.75 -32.56 -11.00
N LEU A 563 -7.82 -31.58 -10.09
CA LEU A 563 -7.31 -31.70 -8.73
C LEU A 563 -7.95 -30.69 -7.79
N GLN A 564 -7.85 -30.98 -6.49
CA GLN A 564 -8.20 -30.08 -5.41
C GLN A 564 -6.93 -29.47 -4.81
N VAL A 565 -6.89 -28.14 -4.64
CA VAL A 565 -5.84 -27.43 -3.90
C VAL A 565 -6.50 -26.71 -2.73
N HIS A 566 -6.27 -27.17 -1.50
CA HIS A 566 -6.94 -26.60 -0.33
C HIS A 566 -8.48 -26.57 -0.49
N ASP A 567 -9.07 -25.38 -0.58
CA ASP A 567 -10.49 -25.08 -0.79
C ASP A 567 -10.85 -24.75 -2.26
N GLU A 568 -9.94 -24.99 -3.19
CA GLU A 568 -10.07 -24.71 -4.61
C GLU A 568 -10.19 -26.00 -5.45
N LEU A 569 -10.94 -25.93 -6.55
CA LEU A 569 -11.05 -26.98 -7.56
C LEU A 569 -10.49 -26.48 -8.89
N ILE A 570 -9.54 -27.24 -9.45
CA ILE A 570 -8.96 -26.95 -10.75
C ILE A 570 -9.68 -27.79 -11.81
N LEU A 571 -10.18 -27.12 -12.84
CA LEU A 571 -10.85 -27.75 -13.98
C LEU A 571 -10.10 -27.47 -15.27
N GLU A 572 -10.01 -28.47 -16.14
CA GLU A 572 -9.65 -28.33 -17.55
C GLU A 572 -10.93 -28.24 -18.37
N VAL A 573 -11.13 -27.09 -19.02
CA VAL A 573 -12.41 -26.73 -19.65
C VAL A 573 -12.20 -26.46 -21.14
N PRO A 574 -12.91 -27.17 -22.05
CA PRO A 574 -12.94 -26.79 -23.46
C PRO A 574 -13.49 -25.37 -23.64
N HIS A 575 -12.91 -24.59 -24.55
CA HIS A 575 -13.28 -23.18 -24.73
C HIS A 575 -14.79 -22.95 -24.94
N ALA A 576 -15.47 -23.87 -25.63
CA ALA A 576 -16.91 -23.78 -25.89
C ALA A 576 -17.79 -24.05 -24.65
N GLU A 577 -17.23 -24.59 -23.56
CA GLU A 577 -17.96 -24.96 -22.35
C GLU A 577 -17.75 -23.96 -21.20
N ILE A 578 -16.87 -22.97 -21.38
CA ILE A 578 -16.42 -22.05 -20.31
C ILE A 578 -17.60 -21.38 -19.59
N GLU A 579 -18.51 -20.74 -20.32
CA GLU A 579 -19.64 -20.01 -19.72
C GLU A 579 -20.55 -20.95 -18.91
N THR A 580 -20.86 -22.12 -19.48
CA THR A 580 -21.70 -23.13 -18.83
C THR A 580 -21.04 -23.67 -17.56
N VAL A 581 -19.75 -24.00 -17.62
CA VAL A 581 -18.99 -24.54 -16.49
C VAL A 581 -18.82 -23.50 -15.40
N GLN A 582 -18.56 -22.24 -15.76
CA GLN A 582 -18.47 -21.14 -14.79
C GLN A 582 -19.75 -21.02 -13.97
N GLN A 583 -20.92 -21.01 -14.64
CA GLN A 583 -22.20 -20.94 -13.95
C GLN A 583 -22.43 -22.17 -13.06
N LEU A 584 -22.11 -23.35 -13.59
CA LEU A 584 -22.30 -24.61 -12.89
C LEU A 584 -21.42 -24.74 -11.64
N VAL A 585 -20.15 -24.29 -11.72
CA VAL A 585 -19.22 -24.27 -10.58
C VAL A 585 -19.79 -23.41 -9.45
N ARG A 586 -20.27 -22.19 -9.75
CA ARG A 586 -20.88 -21.33 -8.72
C ARG A 586 -22.11 -21.98 -8.12
N GLU A 587 -23.04 -22.44 -8.96
CA GLU A 587 -24.27 -23.08 -8.50
C GLU A 587 -23.99 -24.27 -7.59
N VAL A 588 -23.09 -25.17 -8.00
CA VAL A 588 -22.78 -26.38 -7.24
C VAL A 588 -22.06 -26.05 -5.94
N MET A 589 -21.02 -25.22 -6.00
CA MET A 589 -20.14 -25.00 -4.85
C MET A 589 -20.76 -24.07 -3.81
N GLU A 590 -21.53 -23.06 -4.20
CA GLU A 590 -22.22 -22.17 -3.25
C GLU A 590 -23.39 -22.87 -2.54
N ASN A 591 -24.06 -23.81 -3.24
CA ASN A 591 -25.23 -24.53 -2.73
C ASN A 591 -24.93 -25.96 -2.28
N VAL A 592 -23.65 -26.32 -2.13
CA VAL A 592 -23.25 -27.68 -1.75
C VAL A 592 -23.85 -28.07 -0.39
N TYR A 593 -23.90 -27.13 0.55
CA TYR A 593 -24.41 -27.31 1.91
C TYR A 593 -24.95 -26.01 2.48
N GLN A 594 -26.15 -26.05 3.07
CA GLN A 594 -26.78 -24.87 3.65
C GLN A 594 -26.19 -24.54 5.02
N LEU A 595 -25.50 -23.41 5.11
CA LEU A 595 -25.02 -22.83 6.36
C LEU A 595 -25.83 -21.58 6.72
N ASN A 596 -25.75 -21.16 7.99
CA ASN A 596 -26.33 -19.89 8.45
C ASN A 596 -25.66 -18.67 7.79
N VAL A 597 -24.39 -18.82 7.42
CA VAL A 597 -23.63 -17.86 6.60
C VAL A 597 -23.42 -18.50 5.24
N PRO A 598 -23.83 -17.87 4.12
CA PRO A 598 -23.73 -18.47 2.80
C PRO A 598 -22.28 -18.72 2.38
N LEU A 599 -22.04 -19.80 1.65
CA LEU A 599 -20.77 -20.05 0.97
C LEU A 599 -20.69 -19.16 -0.28
N GLN A 600 -19.53 -18.57 -0.52
CA GLN A 600 -19.26 -17.76 -1.72
C GLN A 600 -18.09 -18.36 -2.48
N VAL A 601 -18.16 -18.36 -3.80
CA VAL A 601 -17.17 -19.00 -4.66
C VAL A 601 -16.64 -18.00 -5.68
N GLY A 602 -15.33 -17.74 -5.62
CA GLY A 602 -14.61 -17.03 -6.69
C GLY A 602 -14.36 -17.97 -7.86
N VAL A 603 -14.47 -17.47 -9.09
CA VAL A 603 -14.12 -18.22 -10.30
C VAL A 603 -13.09 -17.42 -11.08
N GLU A 604 -12.02 -18.09 -11.48
CA GLU A 604 -10.94 -17.52 -12.30
C GLU A 604 -10.71 -18.40 -13.53
N ILE A 605 -10.39 -17.75 -14.65
CA ILE A 605 -10.19 -18.43 -15.95
C ILE A 605 -8.89 -17.91 -16.57
N GLY A 606 -8.10 -18.82 -17.15
CA GLY A 606 -6.87 -18.50 -17.88
C GLY A 606 -6.37 -19.71 -18.66
N ASP A 607 -5.48 -19.49 -19.63
CA ASP A 607 -4.88 -20.56 -20.46
C ASP A 607 -3.92 -21.45 -19.66
N ASN A 608 -3.42 -20.92 -18.54
CA ASN A 608 -2.67 -21.65 -17.53
C ASN A 608 -2.91 -21.02 -16.15
N TRP A 609 -2.42 -21.67 -15.09
CA TRP A 609 -2.69 -21.26 -13.71
C TRP A 609 -2.09 -19.89 -13.33
N GLU A 610 -0.96 -19.49 -13.94
CA GLU A 610 -0.31 -18.19 -13.68
C GLU A 610 -1.09 -17.02 -14.31
N GLU A 611 -1.80 -17.26 -15.41
CA GLU A 611 -2.53 -16.26 -16.19
C GLU A 611 -4.03 -16.17 -15.85
N MET A 612 -4.48 -16.84 -14.78
CA MET A 612 -5.88 -16.82 -14.37
C MET A 612 -6.34 -15.40 -13.99
N THR A 613 -7.54 -15.04 -14.45
CA THR A 613 -8.19 -13.76 -14.14
C THR A 613 -9.56 -14.00 -13.56
N SER A 614 -9.89 -13.26 -12.49
CA SER A 614 -11.20 -13.39 -11.84
C SER A 614 -12.30 -12.93 -12.79
N VAL A 615 -13.33 -13.76 -12.93
CA VAL A 615 -14.53 -13.44 -13.70
C VAL A 615 -15.68 -13.10 -12.76
N SER A 616 -16.41 -12.03 -13.09
CA SER A 616 -17.53 -11.47 -12.31
C SER A 616 -18.73 -12.40 -12.23
#